data_AF-A0A1Q8T183-F1
#
_entry.id   AF-A0A1Q8T183-F1
#
_cell.length_a   1.000
_cell.length_b   1.000
_cell.length_c   1.000
_cell.angle_alpha   90.00
_cell.angle_beta   90.00
_cell.angle_gamma   90.00
#
_symmetry.space_group_name_H-M   'P 1'
#
loop_
_entity.id
_entity.type
_entity.pdbx_description
1 polymer ?
#
loop_
_entity_poly.entity_id
_entity_poly.type
_entity_poly.pdbx_seq_one_letter_code
_entity_poly.pdbx_strand_id
1 'polypeptide(L)' 'MSDDNSIKRWTAKHKAAVVMDIFKGKTTAAEVARQYGLTAPGVEGWIDEAQRSMENGVKARPKDIREQ' A
#
# COMPACT_ATOMS: atom_id res chain seq x y z
N MET A 1 -22.47 -4.65 -11.40
CA MET A 1 -21.00 -4.52 -11.38
C MET A 1 -20.57 -5.16 -10.09
N SER A 2 -20.32 -6.46 -10.13
CA SER A 2 -20.43 -7.33 -8.95
C SER A 2 -19.21 -8.23 -8.87
N ASP A 3 -18.07 -7.71 -8.44
CA ASP A 3 -16.89 -8.53 -8.14
C ASP A 3 -16.01 -7.92 -7.02
N ASP A 4 -16.62 -7.38 -5.96
CA ASP A 4 -15.89 -6.92 -4.76
C ASP A 4 -16.54 -7.47 -3.48
N ASN A 5 -16.74 -8.79 -3.38
CA ASN A 5 -17.29 -9.37 -2.15
C ASN A 5 -16.74 -10.75 -1.77
N SER A 6 -15.56 -11.13 -2.28
CA SER A 6 -15.00 -12.46 -2.00
C SER A 6 -13.49 -12.53 -1.76
N ILE A 7 -12.78 -11.40 -1.66
CA ILE A 7 -11.38 -11.38 -1.21
C ILE A 7 -11.36 -11.04 0.28
N LYS A 8 -11.06 -12.05 1.12
CA LYS A 8 -10.87 -11.96 2.57
C LYS A 8 -10.34 -10.59 3.01
N ARG A 9 -11.19 -9.83 3.72
CA ARG A 9 -11.00 -8.45 4.18
C ARG A 9 -9.62 -8.22 4.82
N TRP A 10 -8.68 -7.72 4.03
CA TRP A 10 -7.41 -7.21 4.53
C TRP A 10 -7.69 -6.01 5.42
N THR A 11 -7.26 -6.07 6.68
CA THR A 11 -7.33 -4.89 7.56
C THR A 11 -6.34 -3.83 7.06
N ALA A 12 -6.67 -2.55 7.25
CA ALA A 12 -5.79 -1.44 6.88
C ALA A 12 -4.37 -1.61 7.45
N LYS A 13 -4.26 -2.15 8.67
CA LYS A 13 -2.98 -2.46 9.32
C LYS A 13 -2.16 -3.51 8.56
N HIS A 14 -2.79 -4.59 8.11
CA HIS A 14 -2.10 -5.65 7.39
C HIS A 14 -1.68 -5.17 5.99
N LYS A 15 -2.55 -4.41 5.29
CA LYS A 15 -2.24 -3.78 4.01
C LYS A 15 -1.02 -2.85 4.12
N ALA A 16 -0.99 -2.01 5.16
CA ALA A 16 0.14 -1.12 5.41
C ALA A 16 1.44 -1.89 5.72
N ALA A 17 1.39 -2.96 6.52
CA ALA A 17 2.56 -3.77 6.83
C ALA A 17 3.18 -4.39 5.57
N VAL A 18 2.35 -4.93 4.68
CA VAL A 18 2.80 -5.50 3.40
C VAL A 18 3.42 -4.44 2.50
N VAL A 19 2.76 -3.29 2.34
CA VAL A 19 3.32 -2.19 1.53
C VAL A 19 4.69 -1.74 2.08
N MET A 20 4.84 -1.68 3.40
CA MET A 20 6.10 -1.33 4.04
C MET A 20 7.20 -2.38 3.83
N ASP A 21 6.87 -3.68 3.84
CA ASP A 21 7.85 -4.73 3.56
C ASP A 21 8.25 -4.74 2.08
N ILE A 22 7.36 -4.36 1.16
CA ILE A 22 7.69 -4.14 -0.25
C ILE A 22 8.64 -2.95 -0.42
N PHE A 23 8.36 -1.81 0.22
CA PHE A 23 9.27 -0.65 0.17
C PHE A 23 10.65 -0.93 0.76
N LYS A 24 10.73 -1.79 1.78
CA LYS A 24 11.99 -2.24 2.38
C LYS A 24 12.71 -3.31 1.56
N GLY A 25 12.14 -3.76 0.43
CA GLY A 25 12.72 -4.79 -0.44
C GLY A 25 12.72 -6.20 0.15
N LYS A 26 11.93 -6.46 1.22
CA LYS A 26 11.86 -7.79 1.85
C LYS A 26 10.95 -8.76 1.08
N THR A 27 9.98 -8.21 0.35
CA THR A 27 9.06 -8.97 -0.50
C THR A 27 8.71 -8.13 -1.73
N THR A 28 8.05 -8.73 -2.72
CA THR A 28 7.63 -8.06 -3.95
C THR A 28 6.12 -8.16 -4.11
N ALA A 29 5.51 -7.24 -4.88
CA ALA A 29 4.08 -7.28 -5.15
C ALA A 29 3.63 -8.62 -5.76
N ALA A 30 4.45 -9.21 -6.64
CA ALA A 30 4.19 -10.51 -7.24
C ALA A 30 4.26 -11.66 -6.22
N GLU A 31 5.21 -11.63 -5.29
CA GLU A 31 5.34 -12.65 -4.24
C GLU A 31 4.16 -12.62 -3.27
N VAL A 32 3.76 -11.41 -2.84
CA VAL A 32 2.57 -11.19 -2.01
C VAL A 32 1.31 -11.64 -2.74
N ALA A 33 1.17 -11.29 -4.02
CA ALA A 33 0.05 -11.71 -4.85
C ALA A 33 -0.08 -13.24 -4.88
N ARG A 34 1.03 -13.94 -5.15
CA ARG A 34 1.06 -15.41 -5.14
C ARG A 34 0.77 -16.00 -3.76
N GLN A 35 1.33 -15.43 -2.69
CA GLN A 35 1.20 -15.94 -1.33
C GLN A 35 -0.24 -15.82 -0.78
N TYR A 36 -0.92 -14.72 -1.11
CA TYR A 36 -2.24 -14.41 -0.55
C TYR A 36 -3.38 -14.61 -1.56
N GLY A 37 -3.09 -15.12 -2.76
CA GLY A 37 -4.08 -15.31 -3.81
C GLY A 37 -4.68 -13.99 -4.33
N LEU A 38 -3.88 -12.92 -4.30
CA LEU A 38 -4.24 -11.60 -4.84
C LEU A 38 -3.73 -11.45 -6.27
N THR A 39 -4.17 -10.41 -6.96
CA THR A 39 -3.58 -10.00 -8.23
C THR A 39 -2.43 -9.02 -7.97
N ALA A 40 -1.34 -9.11 -8.75
CA ALA A 40 -0.23 -8.17 -8.63
C ALA A 40 -0.69 -6.70 -8.81
N PRO A 41 -1.58 -6.37 -9.78
CA PRO A 41 -2.17 -5.03 -9.88
C PRO A 41 -2.94 -4.58 -8.63
N GLY A 42 -3.59 -5.51 -7.91
CA GLY A 42 -4.28 -5.20 -6.66
C GLY A 42 -3.31 -4.75 -5.56
N VAL A 43 -2.16 -5.42 -5.46
CA VAL A 43 -1.09 -5.05 -4.52
C VAL A 43 -0.37 -3.77 -4.98
N GLU A 44 -0.14 -3.59 -6.27
CA GLU A 44 0.44 -2.35 -6.84
C GLU A 44 -0.44 -1.13 -6.58
N GLY A 45 -1.77 -1.27 -6.66
CA GLY A 45 -2.72 -0.21 -6.31
C GLY A 45 -2.61 0.22 -4.85
N TRP A 46 -2.24 -0.70 -3.94
CA TRP A 46 -2.00 -0.37 -2.53
C TRP A 46 -0.72 0.45 -2.34
N ILE A 47 0.29 0.17 -3.15
CA ILE A 47 1.57 0.90 -3.15
C ILE A 47 1.34 2.34 -3.66
N ASP A 48 0.65 2.50 -4.78
CA ASP A 48 0.32 3.82 -5.35
C ASP A 48 -0.52 4.66 -4.37
N GLU A 49 -1.55 4.07 -3.73
CA GLU A 49 -2.35 4.76 -2.72
C GLU A 49 -1.51 5.23 -1.53
N ALA A 50 -0.57 4.40 -1.06
CA ALA A 50 0.36 4.77 0.01
C ALA A 50 1.29 5.92 -0.41
N GLN A 51 1.83 5.90 -1.64
CA GLN A 51 2.67 6.97 -2.17
C GLN A 51 1.91 8.30 -2.25
N ARG A 52 0.69 8.29 -2.77
CA ARG A 52 -0.16 9.49 -2.84
C ARG A 52 -0.50 10.03 -1.46
N SER A 53 -0.79 9.14 -0.49
CA SER A 53 -1.06 9.55 0.89
C SER A 53 0.16 10.22 1.52
N MET A 54 1.36 9.68 1.31
CA MET A 54 2.61 10.30 1.76
C MET A 54 2.84 11.66 1.11
N GLU A 55 2.70 11.76 -0.23
CA GLU A 55 2.86 13.03 -0.95
C GLU A 55 1.88 14.09 -0.44
N ASN A 56 0.61 13.72 -0.26
CA ASN A 56 -0.41 14.61 0.27
C ASN A 56 -0.13 15.02 1.71
N GLY A 57 0.40 14.12 2.55
CA GLY A 57 0.81 14.43 3.91
C GLY A 57 1.94 15.46 3.96
N VAL A 58 2.95 15.29 3.10
CA VAL A 58 4.07 16.23 2.95
C VAL A 58 3.59 17.58 2.43
N LYS A 59 2.74 17.60 1.40
CA LYS A 59 2.12 18.83 0.87
C LYS A 59 1.25 19.56 1.89
N ALA A 60 0.53 18.83 2.74
CA ALA A 60 -0.35 19.40 3.75
C ALA A 60 0.40 20.02 4.94
N ARG A 61 1.67 19.65 5.16
CA ARG A 61 2.50 20.14 6.27
C ARG A 61 3.83 20.77 5.81
N PRO A 62 3.78 21.87 5.05
CA PRO A 62 4.99 22.47 4.49
C PRO A 62 5.81 23.29 5.51
N LYS A 63 5.34 23.46 6.76
CA LYS A 63 6.07 24.18 7.82
C LYS A 63 7.01 23.25 8.60
N ASP A 64 6.63 21.99 8.83
CA ASP A 64 7.44 20.98 9.54
C ASP A 64 8.75 20.62 8.80
N ILE A 65 8.82 20.89 7.48
CA ILE A 65 10.01 20.65 6.64
C ILE A 65 11.04 21.79 6.77
N ARG A 66 10.59 23.00 7.15
CA ARG A 66 11.44 24.20 7.22
C ARG A 66 12.12 24.39 8.56
N GLU A 67 11.73 23.62 9.58
CA GLU A 67 12.27 23.72 10.95
C GLU A 67 13.08 22.48 11.38
N GLN A 68 13.54 21.63 10.45
CA GLN A 68 14.55 20.59 10.72
C GLN A 68 15.96 20.99 10.27
#